data_AF-A0A943HT72-F1
#
_entry.id   AF-A0A943HT72-F1
#
_cell.length_a   1.000
_cell.length_b   1.000
_cell.length_c   1.000
_cell.angle_alpha   90.00
_cell.angle_beta   90.00
_cell.angle_gamma   90.00
#
_symmetry.space_group_name_H-M   'P 1'
#
loop_
_entity.id
_entity.type
_entity.pdbx_description
1 polymer ?
#
loop_
_entity_poly.entity_id
_entity_poly.type
_entity_poly.pdbx_seq_one_letter_code
_entity_poly.pdbx_strand_id
1 'polypeptide(L)'
;METAQPDIILELDYGTKGDDNVLRHSNGHDTRAAFTLNAIDAYTNKVVATVTTPPVEGESKAEIVKKELVKRLPDFMEDIQEYFSDLLTRGREVTVRVNVDEGSNISLADVSAEGDTYSDYIVDYIKKHTVKGAYKLQSNTDNALVFTGVRIKLLNSDGTQYGVYDWTRDLARAMRKDLGVKVQNRAQGLGEVVLTLQGI
;
A
#
# COMPACT_ATOMS: atom_id res chain seq x y z
N MET A 1 11.46 6.14 25.60
CA MET A 1 10.22 5.33 25.58
C MET A 1 9.95 5.09 24.11
N GLU A 2 10.30 3.92 23.58
CA GLU A 2 10.01 3.59 22.18
C GLU A 2 8.53 3.23 22.09
N THR A 3 7.75 4.10 21.46
CA THR A 3 6.34 3.84 21.18
C THR A 3 6.26 2.96 19.94
N ALA A 4 5.61 1.81 20.04
CA ALA A 4 5.33 0.98 18.88
C ALA A 4 4.51 1.78 17.85
N GLN A 5 4.89 1.71 16.58
CA GLN A 5 4.11 2.32 15.50
C GLN A 5 2.89 1.43 15.18
N PRO A 6 1.72 2.01 14.90
CA PRO A 6 0.52 1.25 14.55
C PRO A 6 0.62 0.67 13.13
N ASP A 7 0.10 -0.53 12.93
CA ASP A 7 -0.07 -1.13 11.59
C ASP A 7 -1.31 -0.58 10.86
N ILE A 8 -2.36 -0.23 11.60
CA ILE A 8 -3.61 0.36 11.09
C ILE A 8 -3.86 1.70 11.77
N ILE A 9 -4.11 2.73 10.97
CA ILE A 9 -4.56 4.04 11.41
C ILE A 9 -6.06 4.12 11.21
N LEU A 10 -6.80 4.44 12.28
CA LEU A 10 -8.24 4.70 12.19
C LEU A 10 -8.47 6.20 12.01
N GLU A 11 -9.12 6.57 10.91
CA GLU A 11 -9.48 7.94 10.58
C GLU A 11 -10.99 8.10 10.58
N LEU A 12 -11.52 8.93 11.47
CA LEU A 12 -12.94 9.26 11.56
C LEU A 12 -13.15 10.67 11.02
N ASP A 13 -13.75 10.75 9.83
CA ASP A 13 -14.31 11.99 9.30
C ASP A 13 -15.78 12.07 9.70
N TYR A 14 -16.16 13.17 10.35
CA TYR A 14 -17.54 13.43 10.70
C TYR A 14 -17.88 14.87 10.32
N GLY A 15 -18.88 15.01 9.46
CA GLY A 15 -19.23 16.28 8.85
C GLY A 15 -20.73 16.48 8.77
N THR A 16 -21.14 17.74 8.84
CA THR A 16 -22.45 18.17 8.33
C THR A 16 -22.25 18.50 6.86
N LYS A 17 -22.74 17.67 5.92
CA LYS A 17 -22.73 18.07 4.52
C LYS A 17 -23.62 19.32 4.35
N GLY A 18 -22.98 20.45 4.10
CA GLY A 18 -23.53 21.63 3.41
C GLY A 18 -24.05 22.76 4.31
N ASP A 19 -23.58 23.98 3.99
CA ASP A 19 -24.09 25.31 4.37
C ASP A 19 -25.56 25.58 3.96
N ASP A 20 -26.33 24.55 3.57
CA ASP A 20 -27.64 24.68 2.94
C ASP A 20 -28.78 23.98 3.70
N ASN A 21 -28.64 23.76 5.01
CA ASN A 21 -29.80 23.58 5.91
C ASN A 21 -29.40 23.69 7.39
N VAL A 22 -29.12 24.90 7.84
CA VAL A 22 -29.42 25.26 9.23
C VAL A 22 -30.95 25.28 9.36
N LEU A 23 -31.57 24.15 9.66
CA LEU A 23 -32.93 24.15 10.19
C LEU A 23 -32.85 24.37 11.71
N ARG A 24 -32.61 25.62 12.11
CA ARG A 24 -32.98 26.09 13.43
C ARG A 24 -34.49 26.34 13.45
N HIS A 25 -35.20 25.66 14.33
CA HIS A 25 -36.49 26.07 14.87
C HIS A 25 -36.33 26.43 16.35
N SER A 26 -37.26 27.18 16.88
CA SER A 26 -37.17 27.90 18.14
C SER A 26 -37.30 27.05 19.44
N ASN A 27 -37.28 25.71 19.37
CA ASN A 27 -37.74 24.86 20.49
C ASN A 27 -37.48 23.34 20.27
N GLY A 28 -36.31 22.81 20.68
CA GLY A 28 -36.03 21.35 20.85
C GLY A 28 -35.87 20.49 19.57
N HIS A 29 -34.63 20.21 19.12
CA HIS A 29 -34.28 19.80 17.74
C HIS A 29 -33.78 18.36 17.52
N ASP A 30 -34.22 17.74 16.42
CA ASP A 30 -33.58 16.57 15.80
C ASP A 30 -32.24 16.98 15.16
N THR A 31 -31.13 16.48 15.71
CA THR A 31 -29.78 16.67 15.17
C THR A 31 -29.53 15.65 14.06
N ARG A 32 -28.98 16.07 12.90
CA ARG A 32 -28.52 15.13 11.86
C ARG A 32 -27.00 15.09 11.77
N ALA A 33 -26.43 13.88 11.66
CA ALA A 33 -25.00 13.69 11.47
C ALA A 33 -24.71 12.50 10.54
N ALA A 34 -23.60 12.61 9.79
CA ALA A 34 -23.02 11.54 9.00
C ALA A 34 -21.54 11.39 9.35
N PHE A 35 -20.99 10.20 9.21
CA PHE A 35 -19.56 9.97 9.37
C PHE A 35 -19.03 8.93 8.38
N THR A 36 -17.72 8.98 8.18
CA THR A 36 -16.91 7.98 7.51
C THR A 36 -15.80 7.55 8.46
N LEU A 37 -15.68 6.26 8.73
CA LEU A 37 -14.56 5.67 9.44
C LEU A 37 -13.73 4.84 8.48
N ASN A 38 -12.46 5.19 8.30
CA ASN A 38 -11.50 4.46 7.49
C ASN A 38 -10.50 3.72 8.38
N ALA A 39 -10.22 2.47 8.05
CA ALA A 39 -9.00 1.79 8.47
C ALA A 39 -7.96 1.94 7.36
N ILE A 40 -6.82 2.54 7.67
CA ILE A 40 -5.75 2.82 6.73
C ILE A 40 -4.54 1.97 7.12
N ASP A 41 -4.04 1.14 6.21
CA ASP A 41 -2.77 0.44 6.42
C ASP A 41 -1.62 1.45 6.42
N ALA A 42 -0.97 1.61 7.57
CA ALA A 42 0.11 2.58 7.78
C ALA A 42 1.31 2.32 6.83
N TYR A 43 1.42 1.10 6.32
CA TYR A 43 2.51 0.71 5.43
C TYR A 43 2.31 1.20 3.99
N THR A 44 1.09 1.10 3.47
CA THR A 44 0.76 1.40 2.07
C THR A 44 -0.07 2.67 1.89
N ASN A 45 -0.58 3.26 2.98
CA ASN A 45 -1.57 4.33 3.00
C ASN A 45 -2.88 3.99 2.28
N LYS A 46 -3.16 2.70 2.06
CA LYS A 46 -4.42 2.25 1.45
C LYS A 46 -5.50 2.12 2.51
N VAL A 47 -6.72 2.56 2.17
CA VAL A 47 -7.91 2.24 2.95
C VAL A 47 -8.22 0.75 2.77
N VAL A 48 -8.25 0.02 3.88
CA VAL A 48 -8.45 -1.44 3.92
C VAL A 48 -9.83 -1.84 4.43
N ALA A 49 -10.48 -0.96 5.17
CA ALA A 49 -11.89 -1.07 5.55
C ALA A 49 -12.49 0.34 5.62
N THR A 50 -13.77 0.46 5.27
CA THR A 50 -14.48 1.74 5.38
C THR A 50 -15.92 1.53 5.81
N VAL A 51 -16.37 2.38 6.72
CA VAL A 51 -17.78 2.49 7.07
C VAL A 51 -18.22 3.91 6.79
N THR A 52 -19.25 4.07 5.97
CA THR A 52 -19.91 5.36 5.75
C THR A 52 -21.36 5.28 6.19
N THR A 53 -21.84 6.33 6.86
CA THR A 53 -23.25 6.47 7.19
C THR A 53 -23.90 7.57 6.36
N PRO A 54 -25.19 7.41 5.97
CA PRO A 54 -25.97 8.56 5.56
C PRO A 54 -26.19 9.51 6.77
N PRO A 55 -26.69 10.73 6.56
CA PRO A 55 -27.16 11.58 7.65
C PRO A 55 -28.30 10.88 8.41
N VAL A 56 -28.11 10.67 9.72
CA VAL A 56 -29.10 10.05 10.63
C VAL A 56 -29.52 11.07 11.68
N GLU A 57 -30.79 11.02 12.09
CA GLU A 57 -31.37 11.86 13.14
C GLU A 57 -31.12 11.32 14.55
N GLY A 58 -30.98 12.20 15.52
CA GLY A 58 -30.89 11.85 16.94
C GLY A 58 -30.77 13.06 17.86
N GLU A 59 -30.62 12.76 19.15
CA GLU A 59 -30.62 13.78 20.22
C GLU A 59 -29.38 14.68 20.19
N SER A 60 -28.22 14.10 19.82
CA SER A 60 -26.97 14.85 19.67
C SER A 60 -26.03 14.19 18.66
N LYS A 61 -25.04 14.93 18.15
CA LYS A 61 -24.04 14.39 17.22
C LYS A 61 -23.25 13.23 17.83
N ALA A 62 -22.86 13.34 19.09
CA ALA A 62 -22.10 12.30 19.79
C ALA A 62 -22.91 11.02 19.98
N GLU A 63 -24.19 11.16 20.32
CA GLU A 63 -25.16 10.05 20.42
C GLU A 63 -25.31 9.32 19.08
N ILE A 64 -25.49 10.07 17.98
CA ILE A 64 -25.66 9.52 16.63
C ILE A 64 -24.42 8.74 16.20
N VAL A 65 -23.23 9.35 16.30
CA VAL A 65 -21.96 8.69 15.94
C VAL A 65 -21.75 7.44 16.80
N LYS A 66 -21.95 7.53 18.12
CA LYS A 66 -21.80 6.37 19.02
C LYS A 66 -22.73 5.22 18.63
N LYS A 67 -24.02 5.50 18.42
CA LYS A 67 -25.03 4.47 18.12
C LYS A 67 -24.77 3.80 16.78
N GLU A 68 -24.54 4.59 15.73
CA GLU A 68 -24.29 4.07 14.40
C GLU A 68 -22.92 3.38 14.30
N LEU A 69 -21.89 3.86 15.00
CA LEU A 69 -20.60 3.19 15.08
C LEU A 69 -20.71 1.84 15.77
N VAL A 70 -21.33 1.77 16.96
CA VAL A 70 -21.52 0.50 17.68
C VAL A 70 -22.26 -0.52 16.83
N LYS A 71 -23.25 -0.07 16.05
CA LYS A 71 -24.01 -0.92 15.14
C LYS A 71 -23.17 -1.51 14.00
N ARG A 72 -22.19 -0.76 13.49
CA ARG A 72 -21.41 -1.08 12.28
C ARG A 72 -20.00 -1.61 12.59
N LEU A 73 -19.56 -1.47 13.83
CA LEU A 73 -18.25 -1.92 14.27
C LEU A 73 -18.00 -3.42 14.05
N PRO A 74 -18.98 -4.34 14.22
CA PRO A 74 -18.76 -5.75 13.91
C PRO A 74 -18.29 -6.00 12.48
N ASP A 75 -19.03 -5.49 11.49
CA ASP A 75 -18.70 -5.64 10.06
C ASP A 75 -17.36 -4.95 9.74
N PHE A 76 -17.11 -3.76 10.30
CA PHE A 76 -15.83 -3.06 10.12
C PHE A 76 -14.63 -3.85 10.67
N MET A 77 -14.81 -4.53 11.80
CA MET A 77 -13.77 -5.38 12.38
C MET A 77 -13.57 -6.67 11.59
N GLU A 78 -14.63 -7.20 10.97
CA GLU A 78 -14.55 -8.34 10.03
C GLU A 78 -13.71 -7.96 8.81
N ASP A 79 -13.97 -6.80 8.18
CA ASP A 79 -13.18 -6.30 7.05
C ASP A 79 -11.68 -6.18 7.40
N ILE A 80 -11.36 -5.67 8.59
CA ILE A 80 -9.97 -5.57 9.06
C ILE A 80 -9.35 -6.96 9.27
N GLN A 81 -10.11 -7.93 9.82
CA GLN A 81 -9.63 -9.30 10.02
C GLN A 81 -9.39 -10.02 8.69
N GLU A 82 -10.27 -9.83 7.71
CA GLU A 82 -10.08 -10.33 6.35
C GLU A 82 -8.81 -9.75 5.73
N TYR A 83 -8.58 -8.45 5.89
CA TYR A 83 -7.35 -7.81 5.43
C TYR A 83 -6.08 -8.41 6.07
N PHE A 84 -6.06 -8.65 7.38
CA PHE A 84 -4.89 -9.30 8.00
C PHE A 84 -4.73 -10.75 7.56
N SER A 85 -5.83 -11.49 7.41
CA SER A 85 -5.81 -12.86 6.88
C SER A 85 -5.24 -12.89 5.45
N ASP A 86 -5.57 -11.87 4.67
CA ASP A 86 -5.03 -11.67 3.34
C ASP A 86 -3.52 -11.46 3.33
N LEU A 87 -3.03 -10.59 4.22
CA LEU A 87 -1.60 -10.34 4.37
C LEU A 87 -0.84 -11.62 4.74
N LEU A 88 -1.40 -12.45 5.63
CA LEU A 88 -0.79 -13.71 6.05
C LEU A 88 -0.75 -14.75 4.92
N THR A 89 -1.81 -14.82 4.12
CA THR A 89 -1.97 -15.88 3.10
C THR A 89 -1.37 -15.50 1.75
N ARG A 90 -1.54 -14.24 1.32
CA ARG A 90 -1.07 -13.73 0.03
C ARG A 90 0.17 -12.88 0.14
N GLY A 91 0.59 -12.49 1.34
CA GLY A 91 1.72 -11.58 1.55
C GLY A 91 1.32 -10.11 1.43
N ARG A 92 2.29 -9.25 1.77
CA ARG A 92 2.12 -7.80 1.75
C ARG A 92 2.24 -7.27 0.33
N GLU A 93 1.37 -6.32 0.00
CA GLU A 93 1.38 -5.67 -1.30
C GLU A 93 2.38 -4.51 -1.32
N VAL A 94 3.14 -4.41 -2.41
CA VAL A 94 4.16 -3.38 -2.62
C VAL A 94 4.09 -2.84 -4.04
N THR A 95 4.57 -1.61 -4.23
CA THR A 95 4.82 -1.03 -5.56
C THR A 95 6.31 -1.15 -5.85
N VAL A 96 6.67 -1.57 -7.06
CA VAL A 96 8.07 -1.70 -7.48
C VAL A 96 8.32 -0.79 -8.67
N ARG A 97 9.35 0.05 -8.56
CA ARG A 97 9.84 0.93 -9.62
C ARG A 97 11.31 0.69 -9.85
N VAL A 98 11.67 0.36 -11.08
CA VAL A 98 13.06 0.34 -11.54
C VAL A 98 13.21 1.41 -12.61
N ASN A 99 14.10 2.36 -12.37
CA ASN A 99 14.38 3.47 -13.28
C ASN A 99 15.80 3.34 -13.82
N VAL A 100 16.04 3.85 -15.02
CA VAL A 100 17.37 4.08 -15.57
C VAL A 100 17.73 5.54 -15.30
N ASP A 101 18.92 5.78 -14.77
CA ASP A 101 19.44 7.14 -14.57
C ASP A 101 19.68 7.83 -15.92
N GLU A 102 19.44 9.14 -16.00
CA GLU A 102 19.64 9.89 -17.26
C GLU A 102 21.08 9.82 -17.78
N GLY A 103 22.07 9.67 -16.90
CA GLY A 103 23.48 9.51 -17.27
C GLY A 103 23.90 8.05 -17.52
N SER A 104 22.98 7.09 -17.46
CA SER A 104 23.28 5.68 -17.67
C SER A 104 23.67 5.39 -19.12
N ASN A 105 24.55 4.41 -19.30
CA ASN A 105 24.95 3.90 -20.61
C ASN A 105 24.15 2.65 -21.06
N ILE A 106 23.08 2.31 -20.35
CA ILE A 106 22.20 1.16 -20.66
C ILE A 106 20.74 1.62 -20.68
N SER A 107 19.90 0.86 -21.38
CA SER A 107 18.44 0.94 -21.39
C SER A 107 17.83 -0.37 -20.88
N LEU A 108 16.59 -0.33 -20.37
CA LEU A 108 15.84 -1.54 -20.00
C LEU A 108 15.60 -2.49 -21.18
N ALA A 109 15.58 -1.96 -22.41
CA ALA A 109 15.42 -2.73 -23.64
C ALA A 109 16.73 -3.37 -24.14
N ASP A 110 17.88 -3.00 -23.58
CA ASP A 110 19.16 -3.56 -23.98
C ASP A 110 19.28 -5.02 -23.55
N VAL A 111 19.93 -5.83 -24.38
CA VAL A 111 20.26 -7.21 -24.06
C VAL A 111 21.41 -7.25 -23.07
N SER A 112 21.18 -7.86 -21.93
CA SER A 112 22.18 -8.08 -20.90
C SER A 112 23.19 -9.16 -21.30
N ALA A 113 24.27 -9.31 -20.53
CA ALA A 113 25.25 -10.37 -20.75
C ALA A 113 24.66 -11.78 -20.62
N GLU A 114 23.52 -11.93 -19.93
CA GLU A 114 22.81 -13.20 -19.74
C GLU A 114 21.90 -13.57 -20.93
N GLY A 115 21.77 -12.69 -21.93
CA GLY A 115 21.03 -12.95 -23.18
C GLY A 115 19.58 -12.47 -23.19
N ASP A 116 19.00 -12.14 -22.03
CA ASP A 116 17.70 -11.49 -21.90
C ASP A 116 17.83 -9.97 -21.84
N THR A 117 16.76 -9.24 -22.16
CA THR A 117 16.74 -7.79 -21.88
C THR A 117 16.76 -7.53 -20.38
N TYR A 118 17.30 -6.38 -19.94
CA TYR A 118 17.23 -6.01 -18.52
C TYR A 118 15.78 -6.00 -18.01
N SER A 119 14.82 -5.57 -18.85
CA SER A 119 13.40 -5.58 -18.51
C SER A 119 12.85 -6.99 -18.28
N ASP A 120 13.17 -7.94 -19.17
CA ASP A 120 12.68 -9.32 -19.09
C ASP A 120 13.23 -10.02 -17.84
N TYR A 121 14.52 -9.86 -17.56
CA TYR A 121 15.13 -10.39 -16.34
C TYR A 121 14.41 -9.87 -15.08
N ILE A 122 14.10 -8.57 -15.01
CA ILE A 122 13.44 -7.98 -13.83
C ILE A 122 12.00 -8.51 -13.70
N VAL A 123 11.27 -8.65 -14.82
CA VAL A 123 9.91 -9.23 -14.84
C VAL A 123 9.95 -10.67 -14.31
N ASP A 124 10.90 -11.48 -14.78
CA ASP A 124 11.03 -12.88 -14.37
C ASP A 124 11.47 -13.01 -12.91
N TYR A 125 12.34 -12.12 -12.44
CA TYR A 125 12.69 -12.04 -11.03
C TYR A 125 11.43 -11.76 -10.18
N ILE A 126 10.62 -10.76 -10.55
CA ILE A 126 9.40 -10.43 -9.80
C ILE A 126 8.43 -11.61 -9.80
N LYS A 127 8.22 -12.25 -10.95
CA LYS A 127 7.33 -13.42 -11.05
C LYS A 127 7.79 -14.58 -10.16
N LYS A 128 9.10 -14.83 -10.08
CA LYS A 128 9.69 -15.91 -9.26
C LYS A 128 9.72 -15.59 -7.77
N HIS A 129 9.89 -14.32 -7.42
CA HIS A 129 10.12 -13.87 -6.03
C HIS A 129 8.89 -13.20 -5.39
N THR A 130 7.70 -13.47 -5.93
CA THR A 130 6.40 -13.03 -5.38
C THR A 130 5.49 -14.21 -5.05
N VAL A 131 4.58 -14.01 -4.10
CA VAL A 131 3.62 -15.03 -3.68
C VAL A 131 2.72 -15.39 -4.87
N LYS A 132 2.80 -16.63 -5.34
CA LYS A 132 2.09 -17.16 -6.52
C LYS A 132 2.32 -16.34 -7.81
N GLY A 133 3.43 -15.61 -7.91
CA GLY A 133 3.69 -14.77 -9.08
C GLY A 133 2.76 -13.56 -9.18
N ALA A 134 2.20 -13.08 -8.06
CA ALA A 134 1.26 -11.97 -8.07
C ALA A 134 1.97 -10.63 -8.30
N TYR A 135 1.73 -10.04 -9.47
CA TYR A 135 2.12 -8.68 -9.87
C TYR A 135 1.20 -8.15 -10.98
N LYS A 136 1.23 -6.85 -11.20
CA LYS A 136 0.68 -6.18 -12.39
C LYS A 136 1.74 -5.26 -12.98
N LEU A 137 2.11 -5.48 -14.24
CA LEU A 137 3.00 -4.59 -14.97
C LEU A 137 2.20 -3.35 -15.42
N GLN A 138 2.54 -2.18 -14.87
CA GLN A 138 1.86 -0.92 -15.16
C GLN A 138 2.56 -0.12 -16.26
N SER A 139 3.89 -0.16 -16.31
CA SER A 139 4.69 0.53 -17.31
C SER A 139 5.91 -0.30 -17.64
N ASN A 140 6.24 -0.37 -18.93
CA ASN A 140 7.50 -0.91 -19.44
C ASN A 140 7.99 0.01 -20.57
N THR A 141 8.98 0.83 -20.26
CA THR A 141 9.67 1.70 -21.21
C THR A 141 11.17 1.50 -21.07
N ASP A 142 11.93 2.04 -22.01
CA ASP A 142 13.40 2.01 -22.02
C ASP A 142 14.02 2.53 -20.71
N ASN A 143 13.35 3.46 -20.02
CA ASN A 143 13.89 4.14 -18.84
C ASN A 143 13.13 3.83 -17.54
N ALA A 144 11.96 3.20 -17.60
CA ALA A 144 11.17 2.91 -16.41
C ALA A 144 10.33 1.63 -16.51
N LEU A 145 10.45 0.81 -15.47
CA LEU A 145 9.65 -0.39 -15.26
C LEU A 145 8.87 -0.24 -13.95
N VAL A 146 7.54 -0.31 -14.03
CA VAL A 146 6.66 -0.07 -12.87
C VAL A 146 5.69 -1.24 -12.69
N PHE A 147 5.67 -1.77 -11.47
CA PHE A 147 4.77 -2.84 -11.05
C PHE A 147 3.93 -2.40 -9.86
N THR A 148 2.67 -2.83 -9.86
CA THR A 148 1.75 -2.69 -8.73
C THR A 148 1.20 -4.06 -8.35
N GLY A 149 0.58 -4.17 -7.17
CA GLY A 149 0.00 -5.43 -6.73
C GLY A 149 1.04 -6.54 -6.50
N VAL A 150 2.32 -6.18 -6.34
CA VAL A 150 3.42 -7.12 -6.12
C VAL A 150 3.28 -7.68 -4.71
N ARG A 151 3.15 -8.99 -4.56
CA ARG A 151 2.95 -9.62 -3.25
C ARG A 151 4.23 -10.27 -2.73
N ILE A 152 4.76 -9.75 -1.63
CA ILE A 152 5.97 -10.28 -0.98
C ILE A 152 5.61 -11.01 0.32
N LYS A 153 6.36 -12.05 0.64
CA LYS A 153 6.22 -12.78 1.92
C LYS A 153 6.45 -11.85 3.11
N LEU A 154 5.84 -12.16 4.25
CA LEU A 154 6.01 -11.37 5.49
C LEU A 154 7.18 -11.84 6.36
N LEU A 155 7.60 -13.09 6.20
CA LEU A 155 8.57 -13.75 7.06
C LEU A 155 9.66 -14.44 6.23
N ASN A 156 10.85 -14.50 6.80
CA ASN A 156 11.93 -15.37 6.37
C ASN A 156 11.65 -16.83 6.78
N SER A 157 12.45 -17.74 6.21
CA SER A 157 12.35 -19.18 6.53
C SER A 157 12.69 -19.49 7.98
N ASP A 158 13.46 -18.63 8.65
CA ASP A 158 13.80 -18.73 10.07
C ASP A 158 12.75 -18.08 11.00
N GLY A 159 11.65 -17.57 10.43
CA GLY A 159 10.57 -16.91 11.16
C GLY A 159 10.83 -15.43 11.48
N THR A 160 11.97 -14.86 11.08
CA THR A 160 12.22 -13.42 11.24
C THR A 160 11.40 -12.60 10.26
N GLN A 161 11.15 -11.32 10.57
CA GLN A 161 10.42 -10.43 9.69
C GLN A 161 11.18 -10.24 8.37
N TYR A 162 10.44 -10.27 7.26
CA TYR A 162 10.95 -9.99 5.92
C TYR A 162 10.18 -8.79 5.36
N GLY A 163 10.84 -7.65 5.31
CA GLY A 163 10.23 -6.39 4.87
C GLY A 163 10.50 -6.05 3.41
N VAL A 164 9.87 -4.96 2.95
CA VAL A 164 10.22 -4.32 1.66
C VAL A 164 11.69 -4.00 1.56
N TYR A 165 12.34 -3.59 2.65
CA TYR A 165 13.78 -3.33 2.65
C TYR A 165 14.60 -4.57 2.29
N ASP A 166 14.31 -5.72 2.91
CA ASP A 166 14.99 -6.98 2.62
C ASP A 166 14.75 -7.40 1.17
N TRP A 167 13.50 -7.34 0.72
CA TRP A 167 13.16 -7.69 -0.66
C TRP A 167 13.83 -6.75 -1.69
N THR A 168 13.89 -5.45 -1.40
CA THR A 168 14.60 -4.46 -2.22
C THR A 168 16.09 -4.77 -2.28
N ARG A 169 16.69 -5.11 -1.14
CA ARG A 169 18.11 -5.47 -1.04
C ARG A 169 18.41 -6.72 -1.86
N ASP A 170 17.54 -7.71 -1.81
CA ASP A 170 17.69 -8.97 -2.54
C ASP A 170 17.57 -8.76 -4.05
N LEU A 171 16.57 -8.00 -4.52
CA LEU A 171 16.46 -7.60 -5.93
C LEU A 171 17.68 -6.81 -6.40
N ALA A 172 18.12 -5.81 -5.63
CA ALA A 172 19.31 -5.02 -5.97
C ALA A 172 20.59 -5.88 -5.97
N ARG A 173 20.68 -6.90 -5.11
CA ARG A 173 21.81 -7.84 -5.10
C ARG A 173 21.78 -8.74 -6.33
N ALA A 174 20.60 -9.25 -6.71
CA ALA A 174 20.42 -10.07 -7.90
C ALA A 174 20.81 -9.30 -9.17
N MET A 175 20.31 -8.06 -9.34
CA MET A 175 20.69 -7.24 -10.49
C MET A 175 22.18 -6.93 -10.55
N ARG A 176 22.85 -6.60 -9.42
CA ARG A 176 24.30 -6.39 -9.42
C ARG A 176 25.08 -7.64 -9.82
N LYS A 177 24.63 -8.80 -9.36
CA LYS A 177 25.33 -10.08 -9.55
C LYS A 177 25.14 -10.61 -10.96
N ASP A 178 23.89 -10.64 -11.42
CA ASP A 178 23.51 -11.35 -12.63
C ASP A 178 23.53 -10.41 -13.84
N LEU A 179 23.23 -9.11 -13.66
CA LEU A 179 23.23 -8.14 -14.76
C LEU A 179 24.47 -7.23 -14.78
N GLY A 180 25.31 -7.26 -13.74
CA GLY A 180 26.51 -6.43 -13.64
C GLY A 180 26.26 -4.93 -13.45
N VAL A 181 25.02 -4.52 -13.17
CA VAL A 181 24.63 -3.10 -13.10
C VAL A 181 24.91 -2.47 -11.74
N LYS A 182 25.25 -1.19 -11.74
CA LYS A 182 25.31 -0.34 -10.55
C LYS A 182 23.89 0.06 -10.16
N VAL A 183 23.45 -0.35 -8.98
CA VAL A 183 22.09 -0.10 -8.47
C VAL A 183 22.12 0.80 -7.25
N GLN A 184 21.31 1.85 -7.28
CA GLN A 184 21.03 2.71 -6.13
C GLN A 184 19.61 2.49 -5.61
N ASN A 185 19.46 2.32 -4.28
CA ASN A 185 18.15 2.28 -3.63
C ASN A 185 17.70 3.71 -3.29
N ARG A 186 16.51 4.08 -3.76
CA ARG A 186 15.88 5.40 -3.60
C ARG A 186 14.53 5.31 -2.87
N ALA A 187 14.20 4.17 -2.26
CA ALA A 187 12.94 4.01 -1.52
C ALA A 187 12.82 5.06 -0.39
N GLN A 188 11.66 5.74 -0.33
CA GLN A 188 11.36 6.81 0.63
C GLN A 188 10.33 6.39 1.69
N GLY A 189 9.70 5.23 1.53
CA GLY A 189 8.61 4.76 2.39
C GLY A 189 8.64 3.25 2.60
N LEU A 190 7.70 2.78 3.42
CA LEU A 190 7.63 1.37 3.79
C LEU A 190 7.03 0.51 2.66
N GLY A 191 6.04 1.01 1.90
CA GLY A 191 5.32 0.27 0.86
C GLY A 191 5.89 0.29 -0.57
N GLU A 192 7.07 0.88 -0.79
CA GLU A 192 7.60 1.09 -2.14
C GLU A 192 9.06 0.65 -2.29
N VAL A 193 9.34 -0.07 -3.37
CA VAL A 193 10.67 -0.39 -3.86
C VAL A 193 11.02 0.59 -4.97
N VAL A 194 12.06 1.39 -4.80
CA VAL A 194 12.55 2.30 -5.85
C VAL A 194 14.03 2.03 -6.07
N LEU A 195 14.37 1.46 -7.23
CA LEU A 195 15.75 1.20 -7.63
C LEU A 195 16.09 2.03 -8.88
N THR A 196 17.29 2.59 -8.91
CA THR A 196 17.82 3.32 -10.06
C THR A 196 19.07 2.62 -10.57
N LEU A 197 19.10 2.29 -11.86
CA LEU A 197 20.23 1.72 -12.58
C LEU A 197 21.13 2.85 -13.08
N GLN A 198 22.40 2.83 -12.69
CA GLN A 198 23.38 3.88 -13.00
C GLN A 198 24.35 3.49 -14.13
N GLY A 199 24.04 2.42 -14.86
CA GLY A 199 24.93 1.82 -15.85
C GLY A 199 25.68 0.62 -15.29
N ILE A 200 26.64 0.14 -16.08
CA ILE A 200 27.58 -0.94 -15.74
C ILE A 200 28.92 -0.39 -15.24
#